data_AF-A0A0K0ESM4-F1
#
_entry.id   AF-A0A0K0ESM4-F1
#
_cell.length_a   1.000
_cell.length_b   1.000
_cell.length_c   1.000
_cell.angle_alpha   90.00
_cell.angle_beta   90.00
_cell.angle_gamma   90.00
#
_symmetry.space_group_name_H-M   'P 1'
#
loop_
_entity.id
_entity.type
_entity.pdbx_description
1 polymer ?
#
loop_
_entity_poly.entity_id
_entity_poly.type
_entity_poly.pdbx_seq_one_letter_code
_entity_poly.pdbx_strand_id
1 'polypeptide(L)'
;MKFLVYFALIFISYIFADNGVSEFEQPEGCGTQATNWKPCIERKIADQVFTSCCERFVPPECRGLCIYESNAIEARVVLMHTIQPSRCRLYKYLSSIIHCAAQTHDNTECCKDMGVSDIGPHCLQLCHPQAKPRALLGERSLAKPIVSCLSKWDQIMQCHHSGLRARKVPKTSVLNN
;
A
#
# COMPACT_ATOMS: atom_id res chain seq x y z
N MET A 1 -38.16 34.99 -23.98
CA MET A 1 -36.67 34.94 -24.08
C MET A 1 -35.96 35.28 -22.76
N LYS A 2 -36.30 36.38 -22.06
CA LYS A 2 -35.63 36.77 -20.79
C LYS A 2 -35.70 35.71 -19.66
N PHE A 3 -36.81 34.97 -19.54
CA PHE A 3 -36.96 33.90 -18.53
C PHE A 3 -36.02 32.70 -18.74
N LEU A 4 -35.78 32.30 -19.99
CA LEU A 4 -34.88 31.18 -20.32
C LEU A 4 -33.42 31.47 -19.97
N VAL A 5 -32.99 32.72 -20.15
CA VAL A 5 -31.64 33.17 -19.77
C VAL A 5 -31.45 33.12 -18.26
N TYR A 6 -32.46 33.53 -17.49
CA TYR A 6 -32.41 33.49 -16.02
C TYR A 6 -32.26 32.05 -15.49
N PHE A 7 -33.03 31.10 -16.01
CA PHE A 7 -32.91 29.69 -15.63
C PHE A 7 -31.53 29.11 -15.97
N ALA A 8 -30.99 29.45 -17.15
CA ALA A 8 -29.64 29.01 -17.53
C ALA A 8 -28.57 29.56 -16.58
N LEU A 9 -28.65 30.84 -16.18
CA LEU A 9 -27.71 31.43 -15.23
C LEU A 9 -27.79 30.79 -13.84
N ILE A 10 -29.00 30.47 -13.36
CA ILE A 10 -29.19 29.75 -12.10
C ILE A 10 -28.58 28.35 -12.19
N PHE A 11 -28.87 27.58 -13.26
CA PHE A 11 -28.30 26.24 -13.47
C PHE A 11 -26.77 26.25 -13.54
N ILE A 12 -26.20 27.21 -14.26
CA ILE A 12 -24.76 27.46 -14.35
C ILE A 12 -24.19 27.72 -12.94
N SER A 13 -24.82 28.58 -12.13
CA SER A 13 -24.39 28.81 -10.75
C SER A 13 -24.48 27.57 -9.85
N TYR A 14 -25.45 26.68 -10.06
CA TYR A 14 -25.53 25.40 -9.35
C TYR A 14 -24.43 24.41 -9.76
N ILE A 15 -24.02 24.38 -11.04
CA ILE A 15 -22.90 23.54 -11.49
C ILE A 15 -21.56 24.06 -10.97
N PHE A 16 -21.40 25.37 -10.81
CA PHE A 16 -20.19 25.96 -10.24
C PHE A 16 -20.19 26.03 -8.70
N ALA A 17 -21.34 25.83 -8.06
CA ALA A 17 -21.42 25.73 -6.61
C ALA A 17 -20.95 24.34 -6.17
N ASP A 18 -19.81 24.35 -5.50
CA ASP A 18 -19.19 23.22 -4.81
C ASP A 18 -18.21 22.34 -5.61
N ASN A 19 -17.25 23.00 -6.27
CA ASN A 19 -15.88 22.47 -6.33
C ASN A 19 -15.11 22.80 -5.03
N GLY A 20 -15.80 22.77 -3.88
CA GLY A 20 -15.18 22.88 -2.57
C GLY A 20 -14.24 21.69 -2.41
N VAL A 21 -12.96 21.90 -2.72
CA VAL A 21 -11.91 21.02 -2.25
C VAL A 21 -11.88 21.22 -0.73
N SER A 22 -12.78 20.55 0.00
CA SER A 22 -12.65 20.37 1.44
C SER A 22 -11.27 19.76 1.67
N GLU A 23 -10.39 20.56 2.24
CA GLU A 23 -9.09 20.17 2.76
C GLU A 23 -9.35 19.02 3.74
N PHE A 24 -8.85 17.83 3.40
CA PHE A 24 -8.81 16.78 4.41
C PHE A 24 -7.60 17.11 5.28
N GLU A 25 -7.81 17.35 6.56
CA GLU A 25 -6.73 17.29 7.54
C GLU A 25 -6.14 15.89 7.44
N GLN A 26 -4.93 15.77 6.88
CA GLN A 26 -4.13 14.58 7.11
C GLN A 26 -4.11 14.42 8.63
N PRO A 27 -4.63 13.32 9.22
CA PRO A 27 -4.73 13.22 10.66
C PRO A 27 -3.33 13.46 11.23
N GLU A 28 -3.18 14.57 11.95
CA GLU A 28 -1.89 14.92 12.53
C GLU A 28 -1.50 13.80 13.51
N GLY A 29 -0.22 13.42 13.54
CA GLY A 29 0.23 12.37 14.43
C GLY A 29 -0.17 10.95 14.02
N CYS A 30 0.01 10.59 12.76
CA CYS A 30 0.03 9.19 12.32
C CYS A 30 1.28 8.92 11.48
N GLY A 31 1.68 7.65 11.35
CA GLY A 31 2.78 7.24 10.49
C GLY A 31 4.14 7.81 10.91
N THR A 32 4.32 8.08 12.20
CA THR A 32 5.56 8.62 12.79
C THR A 32 5.99 7.80 14.01
N GLN A 33 7.28 7.87 14.35
CA GLN A 33 7.82 7.22 15.54
C GLN A 33 7.10 7.65 16.83
N ALA A 34 6.75 8.94 16.96
CA ALA A 34 6.01 9.49 18.12
C ALA A 34 4.65 8.81 18.36
N THR A 35 4.12 8.14 17.35
CA THR A 35 2.80 7.50 17.37
C THR A 35 2.90 5.97 17.28
N ASN A 36 4.10 5.43 17.52
CA ASN A 36 4.43 4.02 17.30
C ASN A 36 4.02 3.54 15.90
N TRP A 37 4.22 4.40 14.90
CA TRP A 37 3.84 4.15 13.51
C TRP A 37 2.36 3.76 13.38
N LYS A 38 1.45 4.42 14.09
CA LYS A 38 0.01 4.19 13.89
C LYS A 38 -0.39 4.54 12.45
N PRO A 39 -1.09 3.66 11.70
CA PRO A 39 -1.49 3.98 10.33
C PRO A 39 -2.42 5.17 10.20
N CYS A 40 -2.26 5.93 9.11
CA CYS A 40 -3.07 7.11 8.80
C CYS A 40 -4.40 6.78 8.12
N ILE A 41 -4.52 5.57 7.58
CA ILE A 41 -5.71 5.12 6.86
C ILE A 41 -6.19 3.78 7.41
N GLU A 42 -7.49 3.53 7.36
CA GLU A 42 -8.05 2.25 7.77
C GLU A 42 -7.54 1.12 6.89
N ARG A 43 -7.25 -0.04 7.52
CA ARG A 43 -6.73 -1.23 6.82
C ARG A 43 -7.59 -1.65 5.64
N LYS A 44 -8.92 -1.60 5.78
CA LYS A 44 -9.86 -1.96 4.71
C LYS A 44 -9.62 -1.17 3.42
N ILE A 45 -9.39 0.14 3.53
CA ILE A 45 -9.10 1.00 2.38
C ILE A 45 -7.68 0.74 1.87
N ALA A 46 -6.72 0.56 2.77
CA ALA A 46 -5.34 0.23 2.44
C ALA A 46 -5.26 -1.06 1.59
N ASP A 47 -5.92 -2.13 2.02
CA ASP A 47 -5.95 -3.43 1.35
C ASP A 47 -6.60 -3.35 -0.04
N GLN A 48 -7.63 -2.51 -0.21
CA GLN A 48 -8.24 -2.28 -1.53
C GLN A 48 -7.25 -1.64 -2.51
N VAL A 49 -6.51 -0.63 -2.06
CA VAL A 49 -5.49 0.04 -2.88
C VAL A 49 -4.34 -0.92 -3.19
N PHE A 50 -3.89 -1.69 -2.20
CA PHE A 50 -2.82 -2.66 -2.37
C PHE A 50 -3.21 -3.76 -3.37
N THR A 51 -4.40 -4.34 -3.20
CA THR A 51 -4.95 -5.36 -4.10
C THR A 51 -5.08 -4.84 -5.53
N SER A 52 -5.63 -3.63 -5.71
CA SER A 52 -5.76 -2.99 -7.03
C SER A 52 -4.41 -2.76 -7.72
N CYS A 53 -3.35 -2.46 -6.95
CA CYS A 53 -2.01 -2.42 -7.50
C CYS A 53 -1.53 -3.81 -7.91
N CYS A 54 -1.68 -4.81 -7.04
CA CYS A 54 -1.25 -6.17 -7.28
C CYS A 54 -1.92 -6.82 -8.50
N GLU A 55 -3.18 -6.50 -8.81
CA GLU A 55 -3.85 -7.01 -10.01
C GLU A 55 -3.09 -6.72 -11.31
N ARG A 56 -2.30 -5.63 -11.34
CA ARG A 56 -1.52 -5.20 -12.51
C ARG A 56 -0.12 -5.81 -12.59
N PHE A 57 0.47 -6.17 -11.45
CA PHE A 57 1.89 -6.58 -11.38
C PHE A 57 2.10 -8.01 -10.88
N VAL A 58 1.11 -8.61 -10.22
CA VAL A 58 1.23 -9.84 -9.46
C VAL A 58 0.18 -10.85 -9.95
N PRO A 59 0.58 -12.09 -10.29
CA PRO A 59 -0.35 -13.11 -10.77
C PRO A 59 -1.22 -13.63 -9.60
N PRO A 60 -2.41 -14.20 -9.89
CA PRO A 60 -3.39 -14.57 -8.86
C PRO A 60 -2.84 -15.41 -7.71
N GLU A 61 -1.95 -16.35 -7.99
CA GLU A 61 -1.35 -17.25 -6.99
C GLU A 61 -0.49 -16.54 -5.94
N CYS A 62 -0.04 -15.32 -6.21
CA CYS A 62 0.77 -14.50 -5.31
C CYS A 62 -0.04 -13.40 -4.60
N ARG A 63 -1.30 -13.16 -4.99
CA ARG A 63 -2.09 -12.02 -4.50
C ARG A 63 -2.54 -12.14 -3.04
N GLY A 64 -2.49 -13.34 -2.46
CA GLY A 64 -2.73 -13.54 -1.02
C GLY A 64 -1.80 -12.72 -0.13
N LEU A 65 -0.63 -12.30 -0.64
CA LEU A 65 0.32 -11.43 0.07
C LEU A 65 -0.01 -9.93 -0.03
N CYS A 66 -1.01 -9.54 -0.81
CA CYS A 66 -1.33 -8.13 -1.07
C CYS A 66 -2.31 -7.57 -0.04
N ILE A 67 -1.98 -7.76 1.24
CA ILE A 67 -2.75 -7.29 2.40
C ILE A 67 -1.79 -6.72 3.45
N TYR A 68 -2.23 -5.69 4.17
CA TYR A 68 -1.48 -5.09 5.27
C TYR A 68 -1.76 -5.83 6.58
N GLU A 69 -1.25 -7.06 6.70
CA GLU A 69 -1.37 -7.85 7.93
C GLU A 69 -0.19 -7.59 8.87
N SER A 70 -0.48 -6.96 10.02
CA SER A 70 0.51 -6.57 11.03
C SER A 70 0.49 -7.47 12.28
N ASN A 71 -0.45 -8.41 12.38
CA ASN A 71 -0.41 -9.44 13.41
C ASN A 71 0.62 -10.51 13.03
N ALA A 72 1.59 -10.77 13.92
CA ALA A 72 2.68 -11.70 13.67
C ALA A 72 2.22 -13.14 13.34
N ILE A 73 1.11 -13.61 13.91
CA ILE A 73 0.59 -14.97 13.67
C ILE A 73 -0.09 -15.01 12.30
N GLU A 74 -1.00 -14.07 12.04
CA GLU A 74 -1.74 -14.01 10.77
C GLU A 74 -0.81 -13.74 9.58
N ALA A 75 0.19 -12.88 9.73
CA ALA A 75 1.19 -12.61 8.70
C ALA A 75 1.98 -13.87 8.30
N ARG A 76 2.29 -14.75 9.27
CA ARG A 76 2.95 -16.04 9.01
C ARG A 76 2.01 -17.01 8.30
N VAL A 77 0.74 -17.03 8.69
CA VAL A 77 -0.31 -17.82 8.04
C VAL A 77 -0.45 -17.39 6.57
N VAL A 78 -0.45 -16.09 6.29
CA VAL A 78 -0.48 -15.52 4.93
C VAL A 78 0.72 -15.95 4.10
N LEU A 79 1.94 -15.85 4.66
CA LEU A 79 3.16 -16.34 3.99
C LEU A 79 3.08 -17.83 3.68
N MET A 80 2.68 -18.65 4.66
CA MET A 80 2.56 -20.10 4.49
C MET A 80 1.54 -20.46 3.41
N HIS A 81 0.35 -19.85 3.42
CA HIS A 81 -0.69 -20.10 2.42
C HIS A 81 -0.35 -19.55 1.03
N THR A 82 0.57 -18.59 0.92
CA THR A 82 1.03 -18.11 -0.39
C THR A 82 2.25 -18.88 -0.90
N ILE A 83 3.00 -19.56 -0.05
CA ILE A 83 4.20 -20.32 -0.49
C ILE A 83 3.89 -21.79 -0.73
N GLN A 84 3.20 -22.44 0.21
CA GLN A 84 3.10 -23.91 0.26
C GLN A 84 1.99 -24.50 -0.64
N PRO A 85 0.79 -23.87 -0.82
CA PRO A 85 -0.23 -24.40 -1.73
C PRO A 85 -0.30 -23.68 -3.09
N SER A 86 -0.06 -22.37 -3.17
CA SER A 86 -0.32 -21.60 -4.40
C SER A 86 0.81 -21.66 -5.44
N ARG A 87 1.99 -22.19 -5.08
CA ARG A 87 3.19 -22.20 -5.93
C ARG A 87 3.62 -20.79 -6.38
N CYS A 88 3.31 -19.75 -5.60
CA CYS A 88 3.78 -18.40 -5.89
C CYS A 88 5.31 -18.38 -6.02
N ARG A 89 5.80 -17.94 -7.19
CA ARG A 89 7.24 -17.76 -7.45
C ARG A 89 7.72 -16.46 -6.84
N LEU A 90 7.88 -16.41 -5.52
CA LEU A 90 8.24 -15.18 -4.79
C LEU A 90 9.49 -14.48 -5.33
N TYR A 91 10.49 -15.23 -5.79
CA TYR A 91 11.69 -14.64 -6.40
C TYR A 91 11.40 -13.77 -7.63
N LYS A 92 10.26 -13.98 -8.31
CA LYS A 92 9.81 -13.16 -9.46
C LYS A 92 8.91 -11.99 -9.06
N TYR A 93 8.10 -12.14 -8.01
CA TYR A 93 6.97 -11.24 -7.72
C TYR A 93 7.07 -10.49 -6.40
N LEU A 94 8.00 -10.85 -5.50
CA LEU A 94 8.15 -10.15 -4.23
C LEU A 94 8.49 -8.66 -4.44
N SER A 95 9.34 -8.33 -5.42
CA SER A 95 9.61 -6.92 -5.77
C SER A 95 8.34 -6.17 -6.20
N SER A 96 7.42 -6.84 -6.91
CA SER A 96 6.14 -6.25 -7.33
C SER A 96 5.20 -6.05 -6.15
N ILE A 97 5.16 -7.01 -5.22
CA ILE A 97 4.37 -6.93 -3.99
C ILE A 97 4.88 -5.77 -3.12
N ILE A 98 6.20 -5.68 -2.87
CA ILE A 98 6.79 -4.57 -2.11
C ILE A 98 6.55 -3.23 -2.79
N HIS A 99 6.71 -3.14 -4.12
CA HIS A 99 6.40 -1.93 -4.86
C HIS A 99 4.95 -1.46 -4.62
N CYS A 100 4.00 -2.40 -4.67
CA CYS A 100 2.60 -2.10 -4.42
C CYS A 100 2.30 -1.74 -2.96
N ALA A 101 2.93 -2.43 -2.00
CA ALA A 101 2.79 -2.16 -0.58
C ALA A 101 3.30 -0.75 -0.22
N ALA A 102 4.49 -0.39 -0.72
CA ALA A 102 5.13 0.88 -0.43
C ALA A 102 4.45 2.07 -1.13
N GLN A 103 3.79 1.82 -2.26
CA GLN A 103 3.33 2.85 -3.19
C GLN A 103 4.47 3.81 -3.56
N THR A 104 4.48 5.01 -3.00
CA THR A 104 5.52 6.02 -3.21
C THR A 104 6.30 6.37 -1.94
N HIS A 105 6.12 5.61 -0.86
CA HIS A 105 6.64 5.94 0.47
C HIS A 105 7.85 5.10 0.83
N ASP A 106 8.94 5.76 1.21
CA ASP A 106 10.10 5.13 1.83
C ASP A 106 9.84 4.98 3.34
N ASN A 107 9.73 3.73 3.80
CA ASN A 107 9.44 3.37 5.18
C ASN A 107 10.69 2.82 5.90
N THR A 108 11.89 3.14 5.40
CA THR A 108 13.17 2.68 5.97
C THR A 108 13.33 3.08 7.43
N GLU A 109 12.88 4.28 7.82
CA GLU A 109 12.94 4.74 9.22
C GLU A 109 12.07 3.86 10.13
N CYS A 110 10.83 3.61 9.74
CA CYS A 110 9.95 2.68 10.44
C CYS A 110 10.56 1.28 10.54
N CYS A 111 11.09 0.76 9.43
CA CYS A 111 11.70 -0.56 9.43
C CYS A 111 12.90 -0.68 10.38
N LYS A 112 13.70 0.39 10.53
CA LYS A 112 14.78 0.41 11.52
C LYS A 112 14.23 0.37 12.94
N ASP A 113 13.23 1.19 13.24
CA ASP A 113 12.57 1.24 14.55
C ASP A 113 11.92 -0.11 14.93
N MET A 114 11.37 -0.82 13.94
CA MET A 114 10.76 -2.15 14.11
C MET A 114 11.76 -3.32 14.09
N GLY A 115 13.07 -3.03 14.03
CA GLY A 115 14.14 -4.04 14.06
C GLY A 115 14.22 -4.92 12.81
N VAL A 116 13.80 -4.42 11.65
CA VAL A 116 13.96 -5.13 10.35
C VAL A 116 15.43 -5.15 9.95
N SER A 117 16.18 -4.08 10.23
CA SER A 117 17.62 -3.99 9.97
C SER A 117 18.45 -4.97 10.81
N ASP A 118 17.93 -5.45 11.93
CA ASP A 118 18.66 -6.32 12.86
C ASP A 118 18.90 -7.73 12.27
N ILE A 119 18.05 -8.16 11.33
CA ILE A 119 18.26 -9.38 10.53
C ILE A 119 19.43 -9.18 9.53
N GLY A 120 19.58 -7.95 9.05
CA GLY A 120 20.65 -7.54 8.16
C GLY A 120 20.26 -6.30 7.34
N PRO A 121 21.23 -5.45 6.96
CA PRO A 121 20.97 -4.20 6.25
C PRO A 121 20.29 -4.41 4.89
N HIS A 122 20.50 -5.58 4.27
CA HIS A 122 19.83 -5.94 3.01
C HIS A 122 18.31 -6.06 3.15
N CYS A 123 17.77 -6.27 4.36
CA CYS A 123 16.31 -6.34 4.57
C CYS A 123 15.62 -4.98 4.40
N LEU A 124 16.34 -3.87 4.55
CA LEU A 124 15.79 -2.53 4.31
C LEU A 124 15.38 -2.31 2.85
N GLN A 125 15.87 -3.13 1.92
CA GLN A 125 15.39 -3.10 0.53
C GLN A 125 13.89 -3.42 0.40
N LEU A 126 13.30 -4.08 1.39
CA LEU A 126 11.87 -4.41 1.42
C LEU A 126 11.01 -3.30 2.01
N CYS A 127 11.62 -2.17 2.42
CA CYS A 127 10.96 -1.09 3.17
C CYS A 127 10.63 0.13 2.31
N HIS A 128 10.94 0.11 1.02
CA HIS A 128 10.74 1.23 0.13
C HIS A 128 10.25 0.77 -1.26
N PRO A 129 9.74 1.68 -2.11
CA PRO A 129 9.27 1.34 -3.43
C PRO A 129 10.41 0.75 -4.26
N GLN A 130 10.10 -0.28 -5.04
CA GLN A 130 11.10 -0.91 -5.91
C GLN A 130 11.19 -0.11 -7.21
N ALA A 131 12.39 0.37 -7.53
CA ALA A 131 12.63 1.10 -8.78
C ALA A 131 12.30 0.25 -10.03
N LYS A 132 12.48 -1.07 -9.93
CA LYS A 132 12.10 -2.05 -10.93
C LYS A 132 11.13 -3.06 -10.29
N PRO A 133 9.81 -2.86 -10.40
CA PRO A 133 8.83 -3.73 -9.73
C PRO A 133 8.94 -5.21 -10.13
N ARG A 134 9.46 -5.49 -11.34
CA ARG A 134 9.65 -6.86 -11.86
C ARG A 134 11.08 -7.38 -11.68
N ALA A 135 11.88 -6.74 -10.80
CA ALA A 135 13.21 -7.21 -10.49
C ALA A 135 13.15 -8.59 -9.82
N LEU A 136 14.03 -9.48 -10.25
CA LEU A 136 14.17 -10.79 -9.65
C LEU A 136 14.96 -10.67 -8.35
N LEU A 137 14.44 -11.23 -7.26
CA LEU A 137 15.11 -11.32 -5.95
C LEU A 137 15.72 -12.71 -5.73
N GLY A 138 16.12 -13.37 -6.82
CA GLY A 138 16.70 -14.71 -6.87
C GLY A 138 16.55 -15.34 -8.26
N GLU A 139 17.08 -16.54 -8.47
CA GLU A 139 17.12 -17.17 -9.80
C GLU A 139 16.06 -18.27 -9.99
N ARG A 140 16.03 -19.23 -9.06
CA ARG A 140 15.04 -20.33 -9.02
C ARG A 140 14.16 -20.29 -7.78
N SER A 141 14.70 -19.71 -6.72
CA SER A 141 14.07 -19.48 -5.43
C SER A 141 14.52 -18.12 -4.92
N LEU A 142 13.86 -17.63 -3.87
CA LEU A 142 14.21 -16.37 -3.25
C LEU A 142 15.63 -16.45 -2.69
N ALA A 143 16.44 -15.41 -2.90
CA ALA A 143 17.81 -15.37 -2.39
C ALA A 143 17.82 -15.56 -0.87
N LYS A 144 18.74 -16.40 -0.36
CA LYS A 144 18.80 -16.77 1.06
C LYS A 144 18.79 -15.57 2.03
N PRO A 145 19.50 -14.45 1.76
CA PRO A 145 19.41 -13.27 2.61
C PRO A 145 17.99 -12.68 2.68
N ILE A 146 17.26 -12.66 1.56
CA ILE A 146 15.89 -12.12 1.48
C ILE A 146 14.90 -13.04 2.19
N VAL A 147 15.09 -14.36 2.13
CA VAL A 147 14.25 -15.33 2.87
C VAL A 147 14.26 -15.01 4.37
N SER A 148 15.42 -14.66 4.93
CA SER A 148 15.55 -14.32 6.35
C SER A 148 14.76 -13.06 6.72
N CYS A 149 14.65 -12.09 5.80
CA CYS A 149 13.87 -10.87 6.00
C CYS A 149 12.37 -11.13 6.15
N LEU A 150 11.85 -12.23 5.58
CA LEU A 150 10.42 -12.58 5.70
C LEU A 150 10.01 -12.95 7.13
N SER A 151 10.98 -13.22 8.03
CA SER A 151 10.69 -13.38 9.47
C SER A 151 10.13 -12.12 10.13
N LYS A 152 10.28 -10.95 9.47
CA LYS A 152 9.78 -9.64 9.90
C LYS A 152 8.64 -9.12 9.01
N TRP A 153 7.90 -10.01 8.34
CA TRP A 153 6.89 -9.63 7.34
C TRP A 153 5.77 -8.77 7.93
N ASP A 154 5.30 -9.09 9.14
CA ASP A 154 4.30 -8.30 9.86
C ASP A 154 4.78 -6.87 10.14
N GLN A 155 6.03 -6.69 10.56
CA GLN A 155 6.59 -5.35 10.77
C GLN A 155 6.78 -4.59 9.45
N ILE A 156 7.23 -5.27 8.39
CA ILE A 156 7.37 -4.65 7.07
C ILE A 156 5.99 -4.18 6.56
N MET A 157 4.95 -5.00 6.70
CA MET A 157 3.59 -4.63 6.32
C MET A 157 3.02 -3.52 7.19
N GLN A 158 3.27 -3.54 8.51
CA GLN A 158 2.92 -2.42 9.39
C GLN A 158 3.57 -1.13 8.88
N CYS A 159 4.88 -1.13 8.63
CA CYS A 159 5.58 0.06 8.14
C CYS A 159 5.05 0.58 6.80
N HIS A 160 4.72 -0.30 5.86
CA HIS A 160 4.10 0.12 4.61
C HIS A 160 2.70 0.71 4.82
N HIS A 161 1.88 0.11 5.68
CA HIS A 161 0.56 0.64 6.02
C HIS A 161 0.67 2.03 6.69
N SER A 162 1.62 2.17 7.61
CA SER A 162 1.92 3.41 8.32
C SER A 162 2.50 4.50 7.43
N GLY A 163 3.16 4.12 6.35
CA GLY A 163 3.65 5.02 5.31
C GLY A 163 2.56 5.63 4.45
N LEU A 164 1.41 4.95 4.33
CA LEU A 164 0.33 5.43 3.48
C LEU A 164 -0.22 6.76 3.98
N ARG A 165 -0.56 7.63 3.03
CA ARG A 165 -1.21 8.91 3.28
C ARG A 165 -2.57 8.89 2.58
N ALA A 166 -3.60 9.42 3.25
CA ALA A 166 -4.89 9.60 2.61
C ALA A 166 -4.72 10.58 1.44
N ARG A 167 -4.88 10.10 0.20
CA ARG A 167 -5.00 10.98 -0.97
C ARG A 167 -6.48 11.18 -1.26
N LYS A 168 -6.91 12.44 -1.41
CA LYS A 168 -8.28 12.75 -1.81
C LYS A 168 -8.54 12.25 -3.23
N VAL A 169 -9.50 11.34 -3.39
CA VAL A 169 -10.14 11.05 -4.68
C VAL A 169 -11.50 11.76 -4.66
N PRO A 170 -11.81 12.63 -5.63
CA PRO A 170 -13.13 13.27 -5.71
C PRO A 170 -14.25 12.21 -5.72
N LYS A 171 -15.31 12.39 -4.91
CA LYS A 171 -16.47 11.47 -4.87
C LYS A 171 -17.12 11.24 -6.26
N THR A 172 -16.91 12.16 -7.20
CA THR A 172 -17.38 12.04 -8.58
C THR A 172 -16.74 10.89 -9.37
N SER A 173 -15.63 10.27 -8.92
CA SER A 173 -15.11 9.07 -9.58
C SER A 173 -15.87 7.78 -9.21
N VAL A 174 -16.66 7.79 -8.13
CA VAL A 174 -17.38 6.59 -7.66
C VAL A 174 -18.81 6.51 -8.22
N LEU A 175 -19.40 7.64 -8.61
CA LEU A 175 -20.76 7.69 -9.18
C LEU A 175 -20.82 7.49 -10.70
N ASN A 176 -19.67 7.38 -11.38
CA ASN A 176 -19.60 7.18 -12.82
C ASN A 176 -19.09 5.79 -13.24
N ASN A 177 -19.35 4.74 -12.43
CA ASN A 177 -19.24 3.35 -12.84
C ASN A 177 -20.49 2.55 -12.43
#